data_AF-A0A0G1B9P4-F1
#
_entry.id   AF-A0A0G1B9P4-F1
#
_cell.length_a   1.000
_cell.length_b   1.000
_cell.length_c   1.000
_cell.angle_alpha   90.00
_cell.angle_beta   90.00
_cell.angle_gamma   90.00
#
_symmetry.space_group_name_H-M   'P 1'
#
loop_
_entity.id
_entity.type
_entity.pdbx_description
1 polymer ?
#
loop_
_entity_poly.entity_id
_entity_poly.type
_entity_poly.pdbx_seq_one_letter_code
_entity_poly.pdbx_strand_id
1 'polypeptide(L)'
;MEFPYQKSGDNYYPVVKLAVFFGNEKAVLEALIDSGANISIFGEEIAQLLGIEIERGRKIYLGGVGGRIMGYIHKLKMETAGKTFNCKAVFSREYKISFNLIGREDFFEKFVVSFDEKNKKVILK
;
A
#
# COMPACT_ATOMS: atom_id res chain seq x y z
N MET A 1 16.74 -4.73 -1.92
CA MET A 1 16.31 -4.23 -3.25
C MET A 1 16.16 -2.72 -3.18
N GLU A 2 16.52 -2.00 -4.24
CA GLU A 2 16.39 -0.55 -4.33
C GLU A 2 15.31 -0.19 -5.35
N PHE A 3 14.50 0.83 -5.03
CA PHE A 3 13.48 1.37 -5.91
C PHE A 3 13.73 2.87 -6.08
N PRO A 4 13.83 3.42 -7.30
CA PRO A 4 13.90 4.86 -7.49
C PRO A 4 12.57 5.50 -7.06
N TYR A 5 12.63 6.71 -6.53
CA TYR A 5 11.43 7.49 -6.27
C TYR A 5 10.71 7.80 -7.58
N GLN A 6 9.38 7.87 -7.50
CA GLN A 6 8.55 8.28 -8.62
C GLN A 6 8.39 9.80 -8.62
N LYS A 7 8.65 10.44 -9.77
CA LYS A 7 8.39 11.86 -9.96
C LYS A 7 6.90 12.08 -10.25
N SER A 8 6.25 12.98 -9.52
CA SER A 8 4.88 13.42 -9.79
C SER A 8 4.78 14.93 -9.56
N GLY A 9 4.49 15.67 -10.63
CA GLY A 9 4.68 17.12 -10.67
C GLY A 9 6.13 17.50 -10.41
N ASP A 10 6.34 18.41 -9.47
CA ASP A 10 7.68 18.88 -9.05
C ASP A 10 8.29 18.04 -7.92
N ASN A 11 7.55 17.07 -7.39
CA ASN A 11 7.96 16.29 -6.22
C ASN A 11 8.39 14.87 -6.59
N TYR A 12 9.19 14.25 -5.71
CA TYR A 12 9.59 12.85 -5.79
C TYR A 12 9.03 12.09 -4.60
N TYR A 13 8.49 10.91 -4.86
CA TYR A 13 7.76 10.12 -3.88
C TYR A 13 8.39 8.73 -3.70
N PRO A 14 8.55 8.25 -2.45
CA PRO A 14 9.08 6.92 -2.16
C PRO A 14 8.08 5.81 -2.47
N VAL A 15 8.01 5.42 -3.74
CA VAL A 15 7.08 4.43 -4.26
C VAL A 15 7.80 3.12 -4.52
N VAL A 16 7.14 2.00 -4.22
CA VAL A 16 7.62 0.66 -4.58
C VAL A 16 6.61 -0.05 -5.46
N LYS A 17 7.13 -0.88 -6.38
CA LYS A 17 6.30 -1.81 -7.15
C LYS A 17 6.09 -3.08 -6.35
N LEU A 18 4.85 -3.55 -6.30
CA LEU A 18 4.47 -4.78 -5.61
C LEU A 18 3.33 -5.48 -6.34
N ALA A 19 3.16 -6.76 -6.05
CA ALA A 19 1.98 -7.52 -6.43
C ALA A 19 1.17 -7.87 -5.19
N VAL A 20 -0.15 -7.84 -5.33
CA VAL A 20 -1.10 -8.33 -4.34
C VAL A 20 -1.95 -9.43 -4.94
N PHE A 21 -2.35 -10.38 -4.10
CA PHE A 21 -3.10 -11.56 -4.52
C PHE A 21 -4.28 -11.81 -3.58
N PHE A 22 -5.41 -12.17 -4.17
CA PHE A 22 -6.62 -12.56 -3.47
C PHE A 22 -7.28 -13.72 -4.20
N GLY A 23 -7.37 -14.88 -3.56
CA GLY A 23 -7.75 -16.12 -4.25
C GLY A 23 -6.76 -16.44 -5.38
N ASN A 24 -7.27 -16.53 -6.62
CA ASN A 24 -6.47 -16.76 -7.83
C ASN A 24 -6.14 -15.45 -8.58
N GLU A 25 -6.67 -14.32 -8.13
CA GLU A 25 -6.47 -13.03 -8.79
C GLU A 25 -5.17 -12.36 -8.32
N LYS A 26 -4.58 -11.59 -9.23
CA LYS A 26 -3.33 -10.84 -9.01
C LYS A 26 -3.46 -9.43 -9.57
N ALA A 27 -3.11 -8.43 -8.76
CA ALA A 27 -2.91 -7.06 -9.22
C ALA A 27 -1.47 -6.62 -8.97
N VAL A 28 -0.85 -6.00 -9.97
CA VAL A 28 0.46 -5.35 -9.84
C VAL A 28 0.23 -3.85 -9.73
N LEU A 29 0.78 -3.23 -8.69
CA LEU A 29 0.59 -1.81 -8.43
C LEU A 29 1.87 -1.15 -7.95
N GLU A 30 1.82 0.17 -7.98
CA GLU A 30 2.76 1.07 -7.34
C GLU A 30 2.10 1.63 -6.07
N ALA A 31 2.85 1.65 -4.97
CA ALA A 31 2.35 2.18 -3.70
C ALA A 31 3.43 3.00 -2.97
N LEU A 32 3.02 4.13 -2.40
CA LEU A 32 3.84 4.99 -1.58
C LEU A 32 4.11 4.31 -0.23
N ILE A 33 5.38 4.22 0.16
CA ILE A 33 5.77 3.75 1.48
C ILE A 33 5.60 4.90 2.48
N ASP A 34 4.76 4.69 3.49
CA ASP A 34 4.42 5.72 4.46
C ASP A 34 4.53 5.18 5.89
N SER A 35 5.62 5.53 6.58
CA SER A 35 5.81 5.16 7.98
C SER A 35 4.83 5.86 8.94
N GLY A 36 4.17 6.94 8.49
CA GLY A 36 3.12 7.65 9.23
C GLY A 36 1.78 6.91 9.22
N ALA A 37 1.59 5.95 8.31
CA ALA A 37 0.40 5.11 8.25
C ALA A 37 0.57 3.82 9.08
N ASN A 38 -0.42 3.50 9.90
CA ASN A 38 -0.40 2.25 10.67
C ASN A 38 -0.64 1.01 9.78
N ILE A 39 -1.60 1.08 8.86
CA ILE A 39 -2.02 -0.03 8.00
C ILE A 39 -2.02 0.43 6.55
N SER A 40 -1.71 -0.48 5.62
CA SER A 40 -1.79 -0.22 4.19
C SER A 40 -3.23 0.08 3.75
N ILE A 41 -3.40 0.98 2.79
CA ILE A 41 -4.70 1.31 2.20
C ILE A 41 -4.60 1.37 0.69
N PHE A 42 -5.56 0.70 0.02
CA PHE A 42 -5.66 0.66 -1.42
C PHE A 42 -7.00 1.22 -1.90
N GLY A 43 -6.99 1.82 -3.09
CA GLY A 43 -8.17 2.34 -3.76
C GLY A 43 -9.13 1.24 -4.22
N GLU A 44 -10.35 1.65 -4.58
CA GLU A 44 -11.38 0.71 -5.04
C GLU A 44 -11.02 0.01 -6.36
N GLU A 45 -10.18 0.62 -7.18
CA GLU A 45 -9.68 0.05 -8.44
C GLU A 45 -8.88 -1.23 -8.19
N ILE A 46 -8.08 -1.29 -7.12
CA ILE A 46 -7.34 -2.50 -6.75
C ILE A 46 -8.29 -3.59 -6.26
N ALA A 47 -9.34 -3.22 -5.53
CA ALA A 47 -10.37 -4.19 -5.11
C ALA A 47 -11.08 -4.79 -6.32
N GLN A 48 -11.44 -3.97 -7.32
CA GLN A 48 -12.07 -4.42 -8.56
C GLN A 48 -11.18 -5.40 -9.34
N LEU A 49 -9.90 -5.08 -9.49
CA LEU A 49 -8.91 -5.97 -10.15
C LEU A 49 -8.76 -7.32 -9.44
N LEU A 50 -8.95 -7.35 -8.12
CA LEU A 50 -8.86 -8.56 -7.30
C LEU A 50 -10.20 -9.29 -7.11
N GLY A 51 -11.31 -8.77 -7.66
CA GLY A 51 -12.64 -9.30 -7.42
C GLY A 51 -13.10 -9.23 -5.95
N ILE A 52 -12.55 -8.29 -5.18
CA ILE A 52 -12.88 -8.12 -3.75
C ILE A 52 -14.17 -7.33 -3.61
N GLU A 53 -15.17 -7.93 -2.97
CA GLU A 53 -16.33 -7.20 -2.44
C GLU A 53 -15.89 -6.45 -1.17
N ILE A 54 -15.59 -5.16 -1.31
CA ILE A 54 -15.00 -4.29 -0.28
C ILE A 54 -15.76 -4.42 1.06
N GLU A 55 -17.08 -4.39 1.02
CA GLU A 55 -17.94 -4.34 2.19
C GLU A 55 -17.99 -5.66 2.99
N ARG A 56 -17.46 -6.78 2.45
CA ARG A 56 -17.29 -8.04 3.20
C ARG A 56 -16.14 -8.01 4.20
N GLY A 57 -15.28 -7.00 4.12
CA GLY A 57 -14.16 -6.83 5.05
C GLY A 57 -14.62 -6.35 6.42
N ARG A 58 -13.69 -6.27 7.38
CA ARG A 58 -13.99 -5.67 8.68
C ARG A 58 -14.00 -4.15 8.57
N LYS A 59 -15.16 -3.52 8.73
CA LYS A 59 -15.31 -2.06 8.72
C LYS A 59 -14.37 -1.38 9.74
N ILE A 60 -13.75 -0.29 9.33
CA ILE A 60 -12.89 0.57 10.13
C ILE A 60 -13.02 2.04 9.69
N TYR A 61 -12.69 2.97 10.58
CA TYR A 61 -12.46 4.37 10.23
C TYR A 61 -10.98 4.70 10.37
N LEU A 62 -10.39 5.28 9.33
CA LEU A 62 -9.02 5.77 9.35
C LEU A 62 -9.03 7.29 9.48
N GLY A 63 -8.20 7.83 10.37
CA GLY A 63 -8.03 9.27 10.57
C GLY A 63 -6.69 9.76 10.04
N GLY A 64 -6.65 11.02 9.60
CA GLY A 64 -5.45 11.73 9.19
C GLY A 64 -5.69 13.25 9.17
N VAL A 65 -4.73 14.00 8.65
CA VAL A 65 -4.79 15.49 8.63
C VAL A 65 -6.03 15.99 7.87
N GLY A 66 -6.44 15.30 6.80
CA GLY A 66 -7.61 15.64 6.00
C GLY A 66 -8.96 15.19 6.56
N GLY A 67 -9.00 14.65 7.79
CA GLY A 67 -10.21 14.14 8.42
C GLY A 67 -10.22 12.62 8.54
N ARG A 68 -11.41 12.01 8.42
CA ARG A 68 -11.58 10.56 8.53
C ARG A 68 -12.24 9.99 7.28
N ILE A 69 -11.84 8.77 6.93
CA ILE A 69 -12.47 7.98 5.87
C ILE A 69 -12.92 6.63 6.41
N MET A 70 -14.01 6.10 5.83
CA MET A 70 -14.47 4.74 6.09
C MET A 70 -13.77 3.75 5.15
N GLY A 71 -13.37 2.60 5.67
CA GLY A 71 -12.81 1.52 4.85
C GLY A 71 -13.08 0.14 5.45
N TYR A 72 -12.61 -0.89 4.77
CA TYR A 72 -12.82 -2.28 5.15
C TYR A 72 -11.52 -3.06 5.06
N ILE A 73 -11.15 -3.73 6.15
CA ILE A 73 -9.93 -4.52 6.23
C ILE A 73 -10.16 -5.88 5.58
N HIS A 74 -9.27 -6.22 4.65
CA HIS A 74 -9.16 -7.53 4.03
C HIS A 74 -7.77 -8.12 4.28
N LYS A 75 -7.70 -9.45 4.26
CA LYS A 75 -6.43 -10.18 4.27
C LYS A 75 -6.08 -10.57 2.84
N LEU A 76 -4.85 -10.33 2.46
CA LEU A 76 -4.32 -10.63 1.13
C LEU A 76 -2.89 -11.11 1.23
N LYS A 77 -2.36 -11.61 0.11
CA LYS A 77 -0.93 -11.92 -0.01
C LYS A 77 -0.26 -10.80 -0.77
N MET A 78 0.93 -10.40 -0.36
CA MET A 78 1.74 -9.39 -1.02
C MET A 78 3.08 -10.00 -1.43
N GLU A 79 3.58 -9.58 -2.58
CA GLU A 79 4.91 -9.92 -3.08
C GLU A 79 5.64 -8.64 -3.50
N THR A 80 6.83 -8.43 -2.93
CA THR A 80 7.75 -7.39 -3.35
C THR A 80 9.16 -7.73 -2.89
N ALA A 81 10.17 -7.19 -3.57
CA ALA A 81 11.58 -7.36 -3.21
C ALA A 81 12.01 -8.82 -2.93
N GLY A 82 11.43 -9.78 -3.66
CA GLY A 82 11.71 -11.21 -3.52
C GLY A 82 11.11 -11.88 -2.29
N LYS A 83 10.26 -11.20 -1.51
CA LYS A 83 9.51 -11.79 -0.38
C LYS A 83 8.03 -11.84 -0.71
N THR A 84 7.38 -12.92 -0.27
CA THR A 84 5.93 -13.08 -0.34
C THR A 84 5.39 -13.33 1.07
N PHE A 85 4.40 -12.55 1.50
CA PHE A 85 3.85 -12.62 2.86
C PHE A 85 2.36 -12.27 2.90
N ASN A 86 1.67 -12.71 3.94
CA ASN A 86 0.30 -12.29 4.20
C ASN A 86 0.31 -10.89 4.82
N CYS A 87 -0.66 -10.06 4.44
CA CYS A 87 -0.85 -8.75 5.03
C CYS A 87 -2.32 -8.37 5.09
N LYS A 88 -2.61 -7.36 5.91
CA LYS A 88 -3.89 -6.66 5.92
C LYS A 88 -3.77 -5.38 5.11
N ALA A 89 -4.81 -5.08 4.34
CA ALA A 89 -4.99 -3.76 3.76
C ALA A 89 -6.43 -3.31 3.91
N VAL A 90 -6.60 -2.01 4.03
CA VAL A 90 -7.89 -1.35 3.97
C VAL A 90 -8.22 -1.05 2.52
N PHE A 91 -9.44 -1.38 2.09
CA PHE A 91 -10.01 -0.87 0.86
C PHE A 91 -11.09 0.16 1.18
N SER A 92 -11.12 1.27 0.46
CA SER A 92 -12.07 2.35 0.69
C SER A 92 -12.46 3.05 -0.60
N ARG A 93 -13.75 3.30 -0.77
CA ARG A 93 -14.31 4.12 -1.87
C ARG A 93 -14.13 5.63 -1.63
N GLU A 94 -13.87 6.01 -0.38
CA GLU A 94 -13.60 7.40 0.01
C GLU A 94 -12.12 7.77 -0.20
N TYR A 95 -11.26 6.77 -0.46
CA TYR A 95 -9.85 6.96 -0.70
C TYR A 95 -9.59 7.44 -2.14
N LYS A 96 -9.51 8.76 -2.29
CA LYS A 96 -9.34 9.44 -3.59
C LYS A 96 -7.94 10.05 -3.78
N ILE A 97 -6.92 9.42 -3.19
CA ILE A 97 -5.53 9.90 -3.25
C ILE A 97 -4.81 9.26 -4.43
N SER A 98 -3.85 9.97 -5.03
CA SER A 98 -3.13 9.56 -6.23
C SER A 98 -2.26 8.30 -6.09
N PHE A 99 -1.98 7.85 -4.86
CA PHE A 99 -1.15 6.68 -4.60
C PHE A 99 -1.85 5.74 -3.63
N ASN A 100 -1.74 4.45 -3.89
CA ASN A 100 -1.92 3.42 -2.87
C ASN A 100 -0.87 3.62 -1.76
N LEU A 101 -1.19 3.30 -0.50
CA LEU A 101 -0.28 3.46 0.62
C LEU A 101 0.09 2.12 1.25
N ILE A 102 1.38 1.99 1.57
CA ILE A 102 1.92 0.92 2.40
C ILE A 102 2.22 1.48 3.79
N GLY A 103 1.46 1.00 4.77
CA GLY A 103 1.64 1.33 6.18
C GLY A 103 2.55 0.34 6.89
N ARG A 104 2.74 0.55 8.19
CA ARG A 104 3.68 -0.22 9.02
C ARG A 104 3.30 -1.69 9.22
N GLU A 105 2.03 -1.95 9.55
CA GLU A 105 1.52 -3.29 9.86
C GLU A 105 1.79 -4.25 8.69
N ASP A 106 2.30 -5.43 9.03
CA ASP A 106 2.69 -6.52 8.12
C ASP A 106 3.83 -6.22 7.14
N PHE A 107 4.01 -5.00 6.62
CA PHE A 107 5.06 -4.68 5.65
C PHE A 107 6.39 -4.35 6.30
N PHE A 108 6.42 -3.39 7.22
CA PHE A 108 7.66 -2.92 7.87
C PHE A 108 8.23 -3.97 8.83
N GLU A 109 7.45 -4.98 9.18
CA GLU A 109 7.91 -6.16 9.92
C GLU A 109 8.74 -7.10 9.06
N LYS A 110 8.59 -7.07 7.73
CA LYS A 110 9.32 -7.95 6.80
C LYS A 110 10.55 -7.31 6.21
N PHE A 111 10.65 -5.97 6.29
CA PHE A 111 11.74 -5.23 5.70
C PHE A 111 12.28 -4.17 6.65
N VAL A 112 13.61 -4.03 6.66
CA VAL A 112 14.17 -2.74 7.06
C VAL A 112 13.95 -1.79 5.89
N VAL A 113 13.12 -0.78 6.12
CA VAL A 113 12.79 0.26 5.14
C VAL A 113 13.69 1.46 5.36
N SER A 114 14.34 1.95 4.31
CA SER A 114 15.13 3.17 4.36
C SER A 114 14.81 4.09 3.19
N PHE A 115 14.71 5.38 3.48
CA PHE A 115 14.47 6.45 2.52
C PHE A 115 15.78 7.19 2.28
N ASP A 116 16.39 7.00 1.11
CA ASP A 116 17.56 7.75 0.70
C ASP A 116 17.11 8.98 -0.11
N GLU A 117 16.80 10.05 0.61
CA GLU A 117 16.34 11.31 0.01
C GLU A 117 17.40 11.98 -0.86
N LYS A 118 18.68 11.75 -0.59
CA LYS A 118 19.76 12.34 -1.36
C LYS A 118 19.81 11.72 -2.75
N ASN A 119 19.72 10.40 -2.83
CA ASN A 119 19.76 9.65 -4.09
C ASN A 119 18.37 9.34 -4.67
N LYS A 120 17.29 9.76 -3.99
CA LYS A 120 15.89 9.52 -4.37
C LYS A 120 15.57 8.05 -4.55
N LYS A 121 15.82 7.25 -3.51
CA LYS A 121 15.59 5.79 -3.53
C LYS A 121 14.96 5.27 -2.24
N VAL A 122 14.07 4.29 -2.37
CA VAL A 122 13.64 3.42 -1.27
C VAL A 122 14.52 2.18 -1.27
N ILE A 123 15.02 1.80 -0.10
CA ILE A 123 15.82 0.59 0.10
C ILE A 123 15.03 -0.34 1.02
N LEU A 124 14.76 -1.55 0.53
CA LEU A 124 14.16 -2.64 1.30
C LEU A 124 15.19 -3.74 1.52
N LYS A 125 15.48 -4.08 2.79
CA LYS A 125 16.34 -5.21 3.17
C LYS A 125 15.50 -6.34 3.79
#